data_AF-A0A0K2ZP22-F1
#
_entry.id   AF-A0A0K2ZP22-F1
#
_cell.length_a   1.000
_cell.length_b   1.000
_cell.length_c   1.000
_cell.angle_alpha   90.00
_cell.angle_beta   90.00
_cell.angle_gamma   90.00
#
_symmetry.space_group_name_H-M   'P 1'
#
loop_
_entity.id
_entity.type
_entity.pdbx_description
1 polymer ?
#
loop_
_entity_poly.entity_id
_entity_poly.type
_entity_poly.pdbx_seq_one_letter_code
_entity_poly.pdbx_strand_id
1 'polypeptide(L)'
;MSSKPLAVQSRSPLSSDADLVVDARGVGKCYHIYDRPSHRLLQGLVGGSRRYYREFWALRGADLQVRRGETVGLIGRNGSGKSTFLQMIAGTLTPTEGSIQVKGRVAALLELGSGFNPEFTGRENVYLNAAILGLSKDEVDASLDRILAFADIGAFIDQPIRSYSSGMVVRLAFAVQAQVHPQLLIVDEALSVGDAKFQAKCFARLKQLKDNGASILLVSHSADQIVQHCEFAQLLDSGRVLRQGKPKDVVNAYYNLLFGSGDSEAPAPDAGDRAADAPFAQTLPFAGEGSGYESRPNYNPHEFRWGDAAVRITDFELRSAQTLYPPILESGQEVRLVVRLVFDREVVRPIVGFTLKTTEGVVVYGTNTEYKPLPAFTAGGAAGSTVDVVAAFRCDLADGDYFLSVGVASRGEEDVVPHDRRYDSIHFKVINADFFGMGGLDMRLEIASSRQAF
;
A
#
# COMPACT_ATOMS: atom_id res chain seq x y z
N MET A 1 -0.95 -23.93 -25.80
CA MET A 1 -0.25 -22.90 -26.58
C MET A 1 0.76 -22.22 -25.67
N SER A 2 2.01 -22.16 -26.11
CA SER A 2 3.19 -21.84 -25.30
C SER A 2 3.13 -20.42 -24.72
N SER A 3 3.16 -20.29 -23.40
CA SER A 3 3.23 -19.02 -22.68
C SER A 3 4.60 -18.37 -22.93
N LYS A 4 4.63 -17.29 -23.71
CA LYS A 4 5.82 -16.43 -23.79
C LYS A 4 6.10 -15.83 -22.41
N PRO A 5 7.34 -15.86 -21.90
CA PRO A 5 7.68 -15.10 -20.71
C PRO A 5 7.53 -13.61 -21.00
N LEU A 6 6.76 -12.90 -20.16
CA LEU A 6 6.72 -11.44 -20.19
C LEU A 6 8.15 -10.91 -20.01
N ALA A 7 8.56 -10.02 -20.90
CA ALA A 7 9.88 -9.42 -20.85
C ALA A 7 10.03 -8.63 -19.55
N VAL A 8 10.94 -9.08 -18.69
CA VAL A 8 11.42 -8.32 -17.54
C VAL A 8 12.09 -7.07 -18.09
N GLN A 9 11.47 -5.90 -17.93
CA GLN A 9 12.16 -4.64 -18.22
C GLN A 9 13.32 -4.51 -17.22
N SER A 10 14.54 -4.77 -17.70
CA SER A 10 15.78 -4.52 -16.97
C SER A 10 16.03 -3.01 -16.91
N ARG A 11 16.50 -2.53 -15.75
CA ARG A 11 16.93 -1.13 -15.57
C ARG A 11 17.92 -0.73 -16.66
N SER A 12 17.78 0.47 -17.23
CA SER A 12 18.74 1.05 -18.19
C SER A 12 20.17 1.03 -17.61
N PRO A 13 21.20 0.59 -18.36
CA PRO A 13 22.56 0.49 -17.88
C PRO A 13 23.27 1.85 -17.94
N LEU A 14 22.83 2.80 -17.11
CA LEU A 14 23.45 4.13 -17.00
C LEU A 14 23.59 4.52 -15.52
N SER A 15 24.57 3.90 -14.86
CA SER A 15 25.34 4.39 -13.70
C SER A 15 26.25 3.25 -13.22
N SER A 16 27.47 3.56 -12.83
CA SER A 16 28.55 2.60 -12.53
C SER A 16 28.19 1.59 -11.42
N ASP A 17 28.74 0.37 -11.51
CA ASP A 17 28.71 -0.68 -10.46
C ASP A 17 29.22 -0.19 -9.07
N ALA A 18 29.80 1.01 -9.02
CA ALA A 18 30.30 1.65 -7.81
C ALA A 18 29.19 1.94 -6.78
N ASP A 19 27.97 2.27 -7.23
CA ASP A 19 26.89 2.75 -6.35
C ASP A 19 25.91 1.66 -5.86
N LEU A 20 26.11 0.40 -6.29
CA LEU A 20 25.30 -0.72 -5.84
C LEU A 20 25.64 -1.10 -4.39
N VAL A 21 24.62 -1.09 -3.51
CA VAL A 21 24.68 -1.57 -2.13
C VAL A 21 24.25 -3.03 -2.03
N VAL A 22 23.24 -3.43 -2.81
CA VAL A 22 22.80 -4.83 -2.96
C VAL A 22 22.82 -5.20 -4.43
N ASP A 23 23.41 -6.34 -4.75
CA ASP A 23 23.35 -6.98 -6.07
C ASP A 23 23.04 -8.47 -5.89
N ALA A 24 21.77 -8.82 -6.10
CA ALA A 24 21.24 -10.17 -6.04
C ALA A 24 20.94 -10.64 -7.47
N ARG A 25 21.55 -11.76 -7.90
CA ARG A 25 21.44 -12.29 -9.26
C ARG A 25 20.98 -13.75 -9.27
N GLY A 26 19.87 -14.03 -9.92
CA GLY A 26 19.30 -15.36 -10.13
C GLY A 26 19.06 -16.12 -8.82
N VAL A 27 18.73 -15.43 -7.73
CA VAL A 27 18.70 -16.01 -6.39
C VAL A 27 17.53 -16.95 -6.25
N GLY A 28 17.79 -18.14 -5.70
CA GLY A 28 16.76 -19.12 -5.39
C GLY A 28 17.02 -19.85 -4.08
N LYS A 29 15.93 -20.26 -3.42
CA LYS A 29 15.94 -21.08 -2.22
C LYS A 29 15.00 -22.26 -2.38
N CYS A 30 15.58 -23.46 -2.30
CA CYS A 30 14.86 -24.73 -2.26
C CYS A 30 14.96 -25.36 -0.87
N TYR A 31 13.82 -25.84 -0.36
CA TYR A 31 13.72 -26.65 0.84
C TYR A 31 13.39 -28.10 0.46
N HIS A 32 14.03 -29.05 1.12
CA HIS A 32 13.72 -30.47 0.97
C HIS A 32 12.72 -30.88 2.07
N ILE A 33 11.50 -31.20 1.67
CA ILE A 33 10.43 -31.66 2.54
C ILE A 33 10.45 -33.19 2.59
N TYR A 34 10.61 -33.75 3.79
CA TYR A 34 10.61 -35.19 4.02
C TYR A 34 9.31 -35.61 4.71
N ASP A 35 8.61 -36.61 4.17
CA ASP A 35 7.36 -37.11 4.76
C ASP A 35 7.58 -37.77 6.15
N ARG A 36 8.80 -38.27 6.42
CA ARG A 36 9.20 -38.88 7.70
C ARG A 36 10.64 -38.49 8.07
N PRO A 37 10.97 -38.30 9.36
CA PRO A 37 12.36 -38.05 9.78
C PRO A 37 13.35 -39.14 9.33
N SER A 38 12.92 -40.41 9.28
CA SER A 38 13.74 -41.54 8.81
C SER A 38 14.14 -41.42 7.33
N HIS A 39 13.34 -40.72 6.51
CA HIS A 39 13.67 -40.48 5.10
C HIS A 39 14.87 -39.55 4.92
N ARG A 40 15.15 -38.66 5.89
CA ARG A 40 16.35 -37.81 5.88
C ARG A 40 17.62 -38.64 6.05
N LEU A 41 17.59 -39.64 6.94
CA LEU A 41 18.69 -40.58 7.14
C LEU A 41 18.88 -41.48 5.91
N LEU A 42 17.79 -42.06 5.39
CA LEU A 42 17.83 -42.89 4.18
C LEU A 42 18.35 -42.10 2.96
N GLN A 43 18.03 -40.82 2.84
CA GLN A 43 18.54 -39.97 1.76
C GLN A 43 20.06 -39.77 1.81
N GLY A 44 20.65 -39.75 3.01
CA GLY A 44 22.11 -39.68 3.18
C GLY A 44 22.82 -40.99 2.81
N LEU A 45 22.14 -42.13 2.96
CA LEU A 45 22.70 -43.46 2.66
C LEU A 45 22.51 -43.86 1.19
N VAL A 46 21.42 -43.42 0.57
CA VAL A 46 21.08 -43.72 -0.82
C VAL A 46 21.61 -42.56 -1.68
N GLY A 47 22.88 -42.67 -2.11
CA GLY A 47 23.65 -41.65 -2.83
C GLY A 47 23.12 -41.23 -4.20
N GLY A 48 21.88 -40.72 -4.26
CA GLY A 48 21.27 -40.11 -5.44
C GLY A 48 20.33 -41.00 -6.26
N SER A 49 20.32 -42.32 -6.05
CA SER A 49 19.49 -43.25 -6.85
C SER A 49 18.00 -43.21 -6.51
N ARG A 50 17.62 -42.72 -5.33
CA ARG A 50 16.22 -42.54 -4.92
C ARG A 50 16.08 -41.25 -4.13
N ARG A 51 15.10 -40.43 -4.50
CA ARG A 51 14.75 -39.19 -3.79
C ARG A 51 13.62 -39.48 -2.80
N TYR A 52 13.91 -39.31 -1.51
CA TYR A 52 12.95 -39.46 -0.41
C TYR A 52 12.40 -38.12 0.09
N TYR A 53 12.68 -37.03 -0.63
CA TYR A 53 12.21 -35.69 -0.35
C TYR A 53 11.45 -35.09 -1.55
N ARG A 54 10.57 -34.15 -1.25
CA ARG A 54 9.94 -33.26 -2.21
C ARG A 54 10.62 -31.90 -2.16
N GLU A 55 10.88 -31.31 -3.30
CA GLU A 55 11.44 -29.97 -3.40
C GLU A 55 10.33 -28.92 -3.26
N PHE A 56 10.54 -27.95 -2.37
CA PHE A 56 9.71 -26.77 -2.23
C PHE A 56 10.54 -25.53 -2.49
N TRP A 57 10.25 -24.84 -3.59
CA TRP A 57 10.93 -23.62 -3.98
C TRP A 57 10.22 -22.41 -3.37
N ALA A 58 10.83 -21.83 -2.34
CA ALA A 58 10.30 -20.63 -1.69
C ALA A 58 10.57 -19.36 -2.50
N LEU A 59 11.68 -19.34 -3.25
CA LEU A 59 12.05 -18.28 -4.19
C LEU A 59 12.89 -18.91 -5.30
N ARG A 60 12.76 -18.45 -6.54
CA ARG A 60 13.59 -18.93 -7.64
C ARG A 60 13.82 -17.87 -8.72
N GLY A 61 15.08 -17.66 -9.07
CA GLY A 61 15.47 -16.74 -10.15
C GLY A 61 15.15 -15.28 -9.86
N ALA A 62 15.23 -14.84 -8.61
CA ALA A 62 14.97 -13.45 -8.24
C ALA A 62 16.24 -12.59 -8.41
N ASP A 63 16.09 -11.49 -9.14
CA ASP A 63 17.10 -10.44 -9.28
C ASP A 63 16.68 -9.20 -8.49
N LEU A 64 17.61 -8.57 -7.77
CA LEU A 64 17.35 -7.31 -7.07
C LEU A 64 18.62 -6.46 -6.99
N GLN A 65 18.48 -5.18 -7.34
CA GLN A 65 19.56 -4.20 -7.22
C GLN A 65 19.08 -3.00 -6.43
N VAL A 66 19.82 -2.65 -5.38
CA VAL A 66 19.56 -1.49 -4.52
C VAL A 66 20.77 -0.57 -4.58
N ARG A 67 20.56 0.68 -5.00
CA ARG A 67 21.61 1.72 -5.04
C ARG A 67 21.70 2.49 -3.73
N ARG A 68 22.84 3.14 -3.49
CA ARG A 68 23.05 4.03 -2.34
C ARG A 68 21.96 5.12 -2.28
N GLY A 69 21.34 5.30 -1.10
CA GLY A 69 20.31 6.33 -0.89
C GLY A 69 18.95 6.03 -1.52
N GLU A 70 18.80 4.88 -2.18
CA GLU A 70 17.55 4.43 -2.79
C GLU A 70 16.69 3.66 -1.77
N THR A 71 15.37 3.88 -1.82
CA THR A 71 14.37 3.07 -1.13
C THR A 71 13.64 2.17 -2.13
N VAL A 72 13.82 0.87 -1.95
CA VAL A 72 13.23 -0.16 -2.80
C VAL A 72 12.15 -0.91 -2.03
N GLY A 73 10.96 -1.01 -2.62
CA GLY A 73 9.81 -1.71 -2.08
C GLY A 73 9.72 -3.16 -2.52
N LEU A 74 9.36 -4.07 -1.62
CA LEU A 74 9.04 -5.45 -1.89
C LEU A 74 7.58 -5.72 -1.47
N ILE A 75 6.71 -6.03 -2.43
CA ILE A 75 5.29 -6.31 -2.19
C ILE A 75 4.89 -7.67 -2.74
N GLY A 76 3.87 -8.29 -2.17
CA GLY A 76 3.39 -9.60 -2.60
C GLY A 76 2.52 -10.29 -1.57
N ARG A 77 1.84 -11.37 -1.96
CA ARG A 77 0.98 -12.17 -1.07
C ARG A 77 1.76 -12.80 0.09
N ASN A 78 1.05 -13.23 1.12
CA ASN A 78 1.65 -14.08 2.15
C ASN A 78 2.11 -15.39 1.52
N GLY A 79 3.32 -15.83 1.89
CA GLY A 79 3.95 -17.01 1.30
C GLY A 79 4.58 -16.79 -0.08
N SER A 80 4.65 -15.57 -0.61
CA SER A 80 5.28 -15.31 -1.92
C SER A 80 6.82 -15.38 -1.95
N GLY A 81 7.46 -15.57 -0.79
CA GLY A 81 8.92 -15.66 -0.66
C GLY A 81 9.61 -14.40 -0.13
N LYS A 82 8.88 -13.32 0.20
CA LYS A 82 9.43 -12.03 0.70
C LYS A 82 10.42 -12.23 1.86
N SER A 83 9.98 -12.78 2.99
CA SER A 83 10.84 -12.98 4.18
C SER A 83 12.03 -13.90 3.89
N THR A 84 11.86 -14.92 3.04
CA THR A 84 12.98 -15.78 2.61
C THR A 84 14.00 -14.97 1.81
N PHE A 85 13.55 -14.09 0.92
CA PHE A 85 14.43 -13.23 0.15
C PHE A 85 15.20 -12.26 1.05
N LEU A 86 14.50 -11.63 2.00
CA LEU A 86 15.11 -10.72 2.97
C LEU A 86 16.14 -11.42 3.85
N GLN A 87 15.86 -12.62 4.34
CA GLN A 87 16.81 -13.40 5.13
C GLN A 87 18.08 -13.72 4.34
N MET A 88 17.96 -13.97 3.03
CA MET A 88 19.12 -14.17 2.16
C MET A 88 19.91 -12.88 1.93
N ILE A 89 19.24 -11.74 1.73
CA ILE A 89 19.89 -10.43 1.61
C ILE A 89 20.58 -10.02 2.92
N ALA A 90 19.96 -10.32 4.06
CA ALA A 90 20.51 -10.08 5.40
C ALA A 90 21.67 -11.03 5.77
N GLY A 91 21.92 -12.07 4.97
CA GLY A 91 22.97 -13.07 5.23
C GLY A 91 22.63 -14.12 6.29
N THR A 92 21.41 -14.09 6.84
CA THR A 92 20.92 -15.10 7.81
C THR A 92 20.53 -16.43 7.16
N LEU A 93 20.32 -16.43 5.84
CA LEU A 93 19.98 -17.63 5.06
C LEU A 93 20.85 -17.73 3.81
N THR A 94 21.50 -18.87 3.61
CA THR A 94 22.28 -19.11 2.38
C THR A 94 21.36 -19.48 1.21
N PRO A 95 21.49 -18.85 0.03
CA PRO A 95 20.76 -19.25 -1.16
C PRO A 95 21.14 -20.66 -1.62
N THR A 96 20.20 -21.36 -2.26
CA THR A 96 20.46 -22.65 -2.92
C THR A 96 21.08 -22.44 -4.30
N GLU A 97 20.67 -21.39 -5.01
CA GLU A 97 21.20 -20.99 -6.32
C GLU A 97 21.30 -19.46 -6.41
N GLY A 98 22.12 -18.98 -7.35
CA GLY A 98 22.40 -17.56 -7.54
C GLY A 98 23.44 -16.99 -6.57
N SER A 99 23.60 -15.68 -6.57
CA SER A 99 24.54 -14.97 -5.70
C SER A 99 23.95 -13.67 -5.18
N ILE A 100 24.37 -13.29 -3.96
CA ILE A 100 24.04 -12.02 -3.34
C ILE A 100 25.34 -11.37 -2.88
N GLN A 101 25.54 -10.13 -3.27
CA GLN A 101 26.60 -9.27 -2.73
C GLN A 101 25.97 -8.07 -2.03
N VAL A 102 26.39 -7.80 -0.80
CA VAL A 102 25.97 -6.62 -0.04
C VAL A 102 27.20 -5.86 0.42
N LYS A 103 27.24 -4.55 0.16
CA LYS A 103 28.36 -3.68 0.57
C LYS A 103 28.02 -2.93 1.85
N GLY A 104 28.82 -3.16 2.89
CA GLY A 104 28.71 -2.47 4.18
C GLY A 104 27.87 -3.23 5.21
N ARG A 105 27.51 -2.54 6.29
CA ARG A 105 26.70 -3.02 7.40
C ARG A 105 25.24 -3.06 6.99
N VAL A 106 24.62 -4.23 7.17
CA VAL A 106 23.18 -4.44 7.05
C VAL A 106 22.55 -4.35 8.43
N ALA A 107 21.50 -3.55 8.57
CA ALA A 107 20.60 -3.61 9.72
C ALA A 107 19.26 -4.15 9.24
N ALA A 108 18.72 -5.16 9.90
CA ALA A 108 17.50 -5.83 9.47
C ALA A 108 16.48 -5.89 10.62
N LEU A 109 15.35 -5.20 10.46
CA LEU A 109 14.24 -5.18 11.43
C LEU A 109 13.36 -6.44 11.36
N LEU A 110 13.82 -7.50 10.70
CA LEU A 110 13.08 -8.75 10.47
C LEU A 110 12.80 -9.52 11.76
N GLU A 111 13.70 -9.37 12.73
CA GLU A 111 13.66 -10.10 14.00
C GLU A 111 13.75 -9.12 15.18
N LEU A 112 12.89 -8.11 15.19
CA LEU A 112 12.83 -7.14 16.29
C LEU A 112 12.66 -7.84 17.65
N GLY A 113 13.68 -7.69 18.51
CA GLY A 113 13.74 -8.32 19.83
C GLY A 113 14.42 -9.69 19.85
N SER A 114 14.83 -10.25 18.70
CA SER A 114 15.73 -11.41 18.71
C SER A 114 17.09 -11.01 19.30
N GLY A 115 17.61 -11.87 20.15
CA GLY A 115 18.81 -11.58 20.94
C GLY A 115 18.55 -10.83 22.24
N PHE A 116 17.31 -10.47 22.58
CA PHE A 116 17.00 -10.08 23.97
C PHE A 116 16.98 -11.29 24.90
N ASN A 117 17.53 -11.10 26.10
CA ASN A 117 17.44 -12.03 27.20
C ASN A 117 16.31 -11.59 28.16
N PRO A 118 15.27 -12.41 28.36
CA PRO A 118 14.14 -12.08 29.23
C PRO A 118 14.50 -11.80 30.70
N GLU A 119 15.61 -12.38 31.16
CA GLU A 119 16.11 -12.21 32.54
C GLU A 119 16.94 -10.93 32.73
N PHE A 120 17.38 -10.31 31.63
CA PHE A 120 18.13 -9.06 31.66
C PHE A 120 17.18 -7.87 31.72
N THR A 121 17.64 -6.79 32.36
CA THR A 121 16.98 -5.49 32.33
C THR A 121 16.91 -4.95 30.90
N GLY A 122 16.03 -3.98 30.65
CA GLY A 122 16.02 -3.27 29.36
C GLY A 122 17.38 -2.65 29.03
N ARG A 123 18.07 -2.07 30.01
CA ARG A 123 19.41 -1.48 29.82
C ARG A 123 20.43 -2.53 29.36
N GLU A 124 20.51 -3.66 30.04
CA GLU A 124 21.43 -4.75 29.67
C GLU A 124 21.12 -5.30 28.27
N ASN A 125 19.83 -5.38 27.94
CA ASN A 125 19.38 -5.78 26.61
C ASN A 125 19.73 -4.77 25.50
N VAL A 126 19.77 -3.46 25.82
CA VAL A 126 20.29 -2.44 24.88
C VAL A 126 21.74 -2.73 24.52
N TYR A 127 22.60 -2.97 25.51
CA TYR A 127 24.01 -3.31 25.25
C TYR A 127 24.16 -4.63 24.50
N LEU A 128 23.43 -5.66 24.90
CA LEU A 128 23.47 -6.97 24.24
C LEU A 128 23.07 -6.87 22.77
N ASN A 129 21.92 -6.24 22.48
CA ASN A 129 21.42 -6.11 21.12
C ASN A 129 22.30 -5.19 20.26
N ALA A 130 22.81 -4.10 20.83
CA ALA A 130 23.73 -3.22 20.14
C ALA A 130 25.05 -3.92 19.76
N ALA A 131 25.59 -4.77 20.65
CA ALA A 131 26.78 -5.57 20.38
C ALA A 131 26.53 -6.58 19.24
N ILE A 132 25.36 -7.22 19.20
CA ILE A 132 24.95 -8.10 18.10
C ILE A 132 24.89 -7.33 16.77
N LEU A 133 24.46 -6.06 16.81
CA LEU A 133 24.41 -5.16 15.65
C LEU A 133 25.78 -4.56 15.28
N GLY A 134 26.85 -4.93 16.00
CA GLY A 134 28.21 -4.50 15.73
C GLY A 134 28.54 -3.08 16.21
N LEU A 135 27.80 -2.57 17.20
CA LEU A 135 28.15 -1.34 17.91
C LEU A 135 29.15 -1.64 19.03
N SER A 136 30.15 -0.78 19.15
CA SER A 136 31.06 -0.74 20.30
C SER A 136 30.36 -0.20 21.54
N LYS A 137 30.88 -0.53 22.72
CA LYS A 137 30.33 -0.03 23.99
C LYS A 137 30.30 1.51 24.04
N ASP A 138 31.34 2.17 23.54
CA ASP A 138 31.43 3.63 23.52
C ASP A 138 30.35 4.27 22.62
N GLU A 139 30.03 3.64 21.48
CA GLU A 139 28.92 4.08 20.62
C GLU A 139 27.56 3.93 21.31
N VAL A 140 27.38 2.85 22.09
CA VAL A 140 26.16 2.64 22.88
C VAL A 140 26.06 3.67 23.99
N ASP A 141 27.14 3.90 24.75
CA ASP A 141 27.16 4.88 25.83
C ASP A 141 26.83 6.29 25.31
N ALA A 142 27.38 6.67 24.15
CA ALA A 142 27.11 7.96 23.50
C ALA A 142 25.68 8.08 22.89
N SER A 143 24.97 6.96 22.72
CA SER A 143 23.61 6.94 22.14
C SER A 143 22.54 6.52 23.13
N LEU A 144 22.89 6.08 24.33
CA LEU A 144 21.99 5.49 25.31
C LEU A 144 20.80 6.40 25.61
N ASP A 145 21.05 7.66 25.95
CA ASP A 145 19.97 8.63 26.25
C ASP A 145 19.01 8.82 25.07
N ARG A 146 19.53 8.80 23.83
CA ARG A 146 18.70 8.87 22.62
C ARG A 146 17.88 7.60 22.40
N ILE A 147 18.45 6.42 22.71
CA ILE A 147 17.72 5.13 22.67
C ILE A 147 16.57 5.18 23.68
N LEU A 148 16.84 5.59 24.91
CA LEU A 148 15.84 5.62 25.98
C LEU A 148 14.72 6.63 25.68
N ALA A 149 15.08 7.83 25.21
CA ALA A 149 14.12 8.84 24.81
C ALA A 149 13.26 8.41 23.61
N PHE A 150 13.83 7.65 22.66
CA PHE A 150 13.10 7.13 21.51
C PHE A 150 12.14 6.00 21.92
N ALA A 151 12.60 5.06 22.75
CA ALA A 151 11.81 3.92 23.21
C ALA A 151 10.58 4.36 24.03
N ASP A 152 10.70 5.47 24.79
CA ASP A 152 9.60 6.06 25.55
C ASP A 152 8.97 5.06 26.53
N ILE A 153 9.82 4.28 27.22
CA ILE A 153 9.43 3.24 28.20
C ILE A 153 9.68 3.66 29.66
N GLY A 154 10.22 4.86 29.89
CA GLY A 154 10.39 5.45 31.22
C GLY A 154 11.22 4.58 32.19
N ALA A 155 10.77 4.51 33.44
CA ALA A 155 11.47 3.80 34.53
C ALA A 155 11.51 2.27 34.36
N PHE A 156 10.79 1.70 33.39
CA PHE A 156 10.82 0.26 33.12
C PHE A 156 12.18 -0.20 32.59
N ILE A 157 13.05 0.70 32.11
CA ILE A 157 14.35 0.34 31.54
C ILE A 157 15.24 -0.51 32.47
N ASP A 158 15.14 -0.29 33.78
CA ASP A 158 15.92 -1.02 34.78
C ASP A 158 15.16 -2.24 35.35
N GLN A 159 14.03 -2.62 34.74
CA GLN A 159 13.27 -3.84 35.03
C GLN A 159 13.58 -4.94 34.01
N PRO A 160 13.51 -6.22 34.40
CA PRO A 160 13.68 -7.34 33.48
C PRO A 160 12.66 -7.31 32.32
N ILE A 161 13.12 -7.60 31.09
CA ILE A 161 12.28 -7.55 29.88
C ILE A 161 11.08 -8.50 29.96
N ARG A 162 11.15 -9.62 30.69
CA ARG A 162 9.99 -10.51 30.90
C ARG A 162 8.76 -9.81 31.50
N SER A 163 8.94 -8.65 32.13
CA SER A 163 7.85 -7.83 32.69
C SER A 163 7.25 -6.83 31.69
N TYR A 164 7.83 -6.70 30.49
CA TYR A 164 7.42 -5.72 29.50
C TYR A 164 6.17 -6.18 28.75
N SER A 165 5.35 -5.22 28.34
CA SER A 165 4.36 -5.48 27.29
C SER A 165 5.07 -5.74 25.95
N SER A 166 4.41 -6.47 25.04
CA SER A 166 4.92 -6.69 23.67
C SER A 166 5.28 -5.39 22.95
N GLY A 167 4.49 -4.32 23.15
CA GLY A 167 4.77 -2.99 22.60
C GLY A 167 6.05 -2.37 23.15
N MET A 168 6.33 -2.50 24.46
CA MET A 168 7.56 -1.98 25.07
C MET A 168 8.80 -2.70 24.54
N VAL A 169 8.72 -4.03 24.35
CA VAL A 169 9.81 -4.84 23.78
C VAL A 169 10.14 -4.34 22.37
N VAL A 170 9.13 -4.18 21.52
CA VAL A 170 9.31 -3.71 20.14
C VAL A 170 9.83 -2.28 20.09
N ARG A 171 9.32 -1.38 20.94
CA ARG A 171 9.81 0.00 21.04
C ARG A 171 11.28 0.05 21.40
N LEU A 172 11.71 -0.75 22.39
CA LEU A 172 13.12 -0.80 22.79
C LEU A 172 13.99 -1.39 21.69
N ALA A 173 13.58 -2.50 21.08
CA ALA A 173 14.31 -3.13 19.97
C ALA A 173 14.47 -2.17 18.79
N PHE A 174 13.42 -1.44 18.43
CA PHE A 174 13.47 -0.45 17.36
C PHE A 174 14.37 0.74 17.75
N ALA A 175 14.28 1.21 19.00
CA ALA A 175 15.09 2.34 19.46
C ALA A 175 16.60 2.07 19.36
N VAL A 176 17.04 0.84 19.66
CA VAL A 176 18.43 0.43 19.48
C VAL A 176 18.80 0.41 18.00
N GLN A 177 18.00 -0.27 17.17
CA GLN A 177 18.27 -0.36 15.73
C GLN A 177 18.26 1.00 15.03
N ALA A 178 17.42 1.93 15.49
CA ALA A 178 17.33 3.29 14.99
C ALA A 178 18.63 4.10 15.18
N GLN A 179 19.50 3.74 16.13
CA GLN A 179 20.80 4.41 16.34
C GLN A 179 21.92 3.81 15.50
N VAL A 180 21.68 2.67 14.86
CA VAL A 180 22.64 2.11 13.92
C VAL A 180 22.69 2.98 12.66
N HIS A 181 23.89 3.18 12.12
CA HIS A 181 24.12 3.82 10.83
C HIS A 181 24.47 2.79 9.76
N PRO A 182 23.49 2.06 9.19
CA PRO A 182 23.75 1.03 8.18
C PRO A 182 23.93 1.63 6.78
N GLN A 183 24.59 0.87 5.90
CA GLN A 183 24.56 1.14 4.46
C GLN A 183 23.26 0.61 3.84
N LEU A 184 22.72 -0.49 4.40
CA LEU A 184 21.42 -1.06 4.01
C LEU A 184 20.56 -1.28 5.26
N LEU A 185 19.38 -0.67 5.27
CA LEU A 185 18.34 -0.93 6.26
C LEU A 185 17.22 -1.77 5.63
N ILE A 186 17.01 -2.97 6.16
CA ILE A 186 15.90 -3.84 5.78
C ILE A 186 14.79 -3.65 6.79
N VAL A 187 13.61 -3.33 6.29
CA VAL A 187 12.43 -3.02 7.06
C VAL A 187 11.35 -4.04 6.70
N ASP A 188 10.96 -4.89 7.64
CA ASP A 188 9.76 -5.73 7.49
C ASP A 188 8.51 -5.02 8.00
N GLU A 189 7.36 -5.66 7.80
CA GLU A 189 6.03 -5.23 8.24
C GLU A 189 5.92 -4.91 9.74
N ALA A 190 6.95 -5.26 10.51
CA ALA A 190 7.11 -4.96 11.93
C ALA A 190 7.09 -3.47 12.29
N LEU A 191 7.27 -2.54 11.33
CA LEU A 191 6.99 -1.11 11.57
C LEU A 191 5.54 -0.83 11.95
N SER A 192 4.63 -1.71 11.57
CA SER A 192 3.20 -1.57 11.89
C SER A 192 2.91 -1.85 13.37
N VAL A 193 3.91 -2.30 14.14
CA VAL A 193 3.78 -2.60 15.57
C VAL A 193 4.07 -1.34 16.39
N GLY A 194 3.02 -0.79 17.01
CA GLY A 194 3.08 0.44 17.82
C GLY A 194 1.82 1.28 17.65
N ASP A 195 1.73 2.39 18.39
CA ASP A 195 0.69 3.39 18.16
C ASP A 195 1.06 4.32 16.98
N ALA A 196 0.10 5.06 16.45
CA ALA A 196 0.31 5.96 15.31
C ALA A 196 1.41 7.00 15.56
N LYS A 197 1.58 7.44 16.82
CA LYS A 197 2.62 8.39 17.22
C LYS A 197 4.01 7.76 17.10
N PHE A 198 4.18 6.51 17.53
CA PHE A 198 5.43 5.77 17.41
C PHE A 198 5.74 5.43 15.95
N GLN A 199 4.75 5.01 15.17
CA GLN A 199 4.93 4.78 13.72
C GLN A 199 5.43 6.05 13.00
N ALA A 200 4.85 7.22 13.30
CA ALA A 200 5.32 8.49 12.75
C ALA A 200 6.78 8.79 13.14
N LYS A 201 7.19 8.51 14.39
CA LYS A 201 8.60 8.62 14.82
C LYS A 201 9.51 7.68 14.02
N CYS A 202 9.06 6.44 13.78
CA CYS A 202 9.82 5.45 12.99
C CYS A 202 10.03 5.94 11.56
N PHE A 203 8.98 6.37 10.85
CA PHE A 203 9.11 6.86 9.48
C PHE A 203 9.93 8.15 9.38
N ALA A 204 9.82 9.07 10.34
CA ALA A 204 10.68 10.24 10.41
C ALA A 204 12.16 9.85 10.53
N ARG A 205 12.47 8.83 11.34
CA ARG A 205 13.83 8.33 11.49
C ARG A 205 14.34 7.61 10.23
N LEU A 206 13.50 6.83 9.56
CA LEU A 206 13.84 6.19 8.28
C LEU A 206 14.20 7.24 7.23
N LYS A 207 13.40 8.31 7.12
CA LYS A 207 13.71 9.45 6.25
C LYS A 207 15.06 10.06 6.57
N GLN A 208 15.34 10.32 7.85
CA GLN A 208 16.64 10.84 8.28
C GLN A 208 17.82 9.91 7.92
N LEU A 209 17.66 8.59 8.08
CA LEU A 209 18.68 7.61 7.70
C LEU A 209 18.91 7.62 6.17
N LYS A 210 17.84 7.72 5.38
CA LYS A 210 17.92 7.88 3.93
C LYS A 210 18.66 9.15 3.54
N ASP A 211 18.31 10.28 4.16
CA ASP A 211 18.93 11.59 3.91
C ASP A 211 20.44 11.58 4.27
N ASN A 212 20.84 10.73 5.22
CA ASN A 212 22.25 10.47 5.57
C ASN A 212 22.95 9.48 4.61
N GLY A 213 22.28 9.05 3.53
CA GLY A 213 22.84 8.21 2.48
C GLY A 213 22.67 6.70 2.67
N ALA A 214 21.86 6.25 3.64
CA ALA A 214 21.51 4.84 3.78
C ALA A 214 20.50 4.41 2.70
N SER A 215 20.65 3.18 2.19
CA SER A 215 19.64 2.56 1.34
C SER A 215 18.61 1.83 2.18
N ILE A 216 17.36 1.80 1.72
CA ILE A 216 16.26 1.15 2.44
C ILE A 216 15.65 0.07 1.55
N LEU A 217 15.46 -1.13 2.10
CA LEU A 217 14.64 -2.17 1.51
C LEU A 217 13.38 -2.33 2.36
N LEU A 218 12.27 -1.80 1.87
CA LEU A 218 10.99 -1.77 2.56
C LEU A 218 10.11 -2.93 2.10
N VAL A 219 9.68 -3.78 3.03
CA VAL A 219 8.73 -4.86 2.75
C VAL A 219 7.42 -4.53 3.42
N SER A 220 6.36 -4.50 2.62
CA SER A 220 5.04 -4.13 3.11
C SER A 220 3.96 -4.82 2.28
N HIS A 221 2.86 -5.19 2.95
CA HIS A 221 1.60 -5.52 2.29
C HIS A 221 0.73 -4.28 2.06
N SER A 222 1.11 -3.12 2.60
CA SER A 222 0.42 -1.84 2.37
C SER A 222 0.91 -1.20 1.08
N ALA A 223 0.00 -1.13 0.10
CA ALA A 223 0.22 -0.41 -1.14
C ALA A 223 0.60 1.06 -0.91
N ASP A 224 -0.05 1.72 0.05
CA ASP A 224 0.17 3.14 0.34
C ASP A 224 1.61 3.39 0.82
N GLN A 225 2.14 2.54 1.71
CA GLN A 225 3.53 2.64 2.16
C GLN A 225 4.53 2.49 1.01
N ILE A 226 4.27 1.56 0.08
CA ILE A 226 5.13 1.35 -1.08
C ILE A 226 5.11 2.59 -2.00
N VAL A 227 3.93 3.16 -2.27
CA VAL A 227 3.80 4.35 -3.12
C VAL A 227 4.41 5.60 -2.47
N GLN A 228 4.24 5.77 -1.16
CA GLN A 228 4.69 6.98 -0.45
C GLN A 228 6.18 6.99 -0.15
N HIS A 229 6.80 5.82 0.08
CA HIS A 229 8.15 5.74 0.63
C HIS A 229 9.20 5.15 -0.30
N CYS A 230 8.82 4.53 -1.42
CA CYS A 230 9.77 3.88 -2.33
C CYS A 230 9.93 4.68 -3.63
N GLU A 231 11.14 4.68 -4.20
CA GLU A 231 11.36 5.16 -5.57
C GLU A 231 11.20 4.05 -6.62
N PHE A 232 11.36 2.79 -6.19
CA PHE A 232 11.22 1.60 -7.02
C PHE A 232 10.56 0.47 -6.22
N ALA A 233 9.82 -0.41 -6.88
CA ALA A 233 9.22 -1.57 -6.22
C ALA A 233 9.33 -2.85 -7.05
N GLN A 234 9.19 -3.98 -6.38
CA GLN A 234 9.16 -5.31 -6.96
C GLN A 234 8.02 -6.13 -6.36
N LEU A 235 7.22 -6.74 -7.22
CA LEU A 235 6.11 -7.63 -6.88
C LEU A 235 6.59 -9.08 -6.95
N LEU A 236 6.49 -9.79 -5.82
CA LEU A 236 6.68 -11.23 -5.73
C LEU A 236 5.36 -11.97 -5.61
N ASP A 237 5.24 -13.06 -6.36
CA ASP A 237 4.19 -14.05 -6.21
C ASP A 237 4.75 -15.46 -6.37
N SER A 238 4.30 -16.38 -5.52
CA SER A 238 4.62 -17.81 -5.65
C SER A 238 6.12 -18.10 -5.87
N GLY A 239 6.99 -17.35 -5.17
CA GLY A 239 8.44 -17.49 -5.25
C GLY A 239 9.10 -16.90 -6.49
N ARG A 240 8.40 -16.06 -7.28
CA ARG A 240 8.93 -15.42 -8.49
C ARG A 240 8.64 -13.94 -8.52
N VAL A 241 9.52 -13.19 -9.19
CA VAL A 241 9.29 -11.78 -9.49
C VAL A 241 8.30 -11.69 -10.66
N LEU A 242 7.13 -11.10 -10.44
CA LEU A 242 6.13 -10.89 -11.50
C LEU A 242 6.30 -9.56 -12.22
N ARG A 243 6.61 -8.50 -11.46
CA ARG A 243 6.76 -7.15 -11.98
C ARG A 243 7.72 -6.34 -11.13
N GLN A 244 8.39 -5.38 -11.75
CA GLN A 244 9.23 -4.41 -11.07
C GLN A 244 9.19 -3.08 -11.84
N GLY A 245 9.41 -1.96 -11.15
CA GLY A 245 9.31 -0.64 -11.78
C GLY A 245 8.92 0.45 -10.79
N LYS A 246 8.21 1.46 -11.29
CA LYS A 246 7.67 2.53 -10.45
C LYS A 246 6.67 1.94 -9.44
N PRO A 247 6.64 2.42 -8.18
CA PRO A 247 5.76 1.91 -7.14
C PRO A 247 4.29 1.79 -7.58
N LYS A 248 3.74 2.84 -8.21
CA LYS A 248 2.34 2.84 -8.68
C LYS A 248 2.04 1.69 -9.65
N ASP A 249 2.92 1.46 -10.63
CA ASP A 249 2.73 0.38 -11.63
C ASP A 249 2.80 -1.01 -11.00
N VAL A 250 3.68 -1.19 -10.02
CA VAL A 250 3.88 -2.45 -9.29
C VAL A 250 2.71 -2.72 -8.35
N VAL A 251 2.21 -1.70 -7.66
CA VAL A 251 1.02 -1.77 -6.82
C VAL A 251 -0.22 -2.08 -7.65
N ASN A 252 -0.37 -1.50 -8.83
CA ASN A 252 -1.46 -1.84 -9.75
C ASN A 252 -1.39 -3.31 -10.17
N ALA A 253 -0.19 -3.82 -10.50
CA ALA A 253 -0.03 -5.25 -10.79
C ALA A 253 -0.28 -6.15 -9.57
N TYR A 254 0.04 -5.67 -8.36
CA TYR A 254 -0.27 -6.39 -7.12
C TYR A 254 -1.77 -6.48 -6.89
N TYR A 255 -2.52 -5.39 -7.12
CA TYR A 255 -3.98 -5.42 -7.08
C TYR A 255 -4.59 -6.32 -8.16
N ASN A 256 -4.07 -6.28 -9.39
CA ASN A 256 -4.47 -7.21 -10.45
C ASN A 256 -4.22 -8.67 -10.03
N LEU A 257 -3.08 -8.95 -9.38
CA LEU A 257 -2.81 -10.30 -8.87
C LEU A 257 -3.80 -10.69 -7.78
N LEU A 258 -4.11 -9.81 -6.82
CA LEU A 258 -5.02 -10.10 -5.71
C LEU A 258 -6.47 -10.29 -6.16
N PHE A 259 -6.92 -9.50 -7.14
CA PHE A 259 -8.35 -9.31 -7.43
C PHE A 259 -8.72 -9.40 -8.91
N GLY A 260 -7.78 -9.63 -9.81
CA GLY A 260 -8.01 -9.65 -11.26
C GLY A 260 -8.49 -11.00 -11.79
N SER A 261 -9.54 -10.96 -12.62
CA SER A 261 -9.93 -12.02 -13.55
C SER A 261 -10.51 -11.37 -14.81
N GLY A 262 -9.82 -11.51 -15.95
CA GLY A 262 -10.34 -11.24 -17.31
C GLY A 262 -10.11 -9.84 -17.88
N ASP A 263 -9.27 -9.77 -18.93
CA ASP A 263 -8.94 -8.57 -19.71
C ASP A 263 -10.12 -8.03 -20.55
N SER A 264 -10.20 -6.71 -20.72
CA SER A 264 -10.83 -6.07 -21.88
C SER A 264 -10.21 -4.69 -22.14
N GLU A 265 -9.55 -4.56 -23.29
CA GLU A 265 -8.97 -3.33 -23.84
C GLU A 265 -10.08 -2.38 -24.35
N ALA A 266 -9.92 -1.07 -24.12
CA ALA A 266 -10.79 -0.02 -24.64
C ALA A 266 -10.02 0.93 -25.58
N PRO A 267 -10.63 1.45 -26.67
CA PRO A 267 -10.04 2.45 -27.56
C PRO A 267 -10.47 3.91 -27.26
N ALA A 268 -9.71 4.87 -27.80
CA ALA A 268 -9.72 6.32 -27.52
C ALA A 268 -10.86 7.13 -28.21
N PRO A 269 -11.21 8.34 -27.71
CA PRO A 269 -12.37 9.11 -28.19
C PRO A 269 -12.01 10.32 -29.08
N ASP A 270 -13.01 10.77 -29.86
CA ASP A 270 -13.00 11.98 -30.68
C ASP A 270 -14.03 12.99 -30.14
N ALA A 271 -13.70 14.27 -30.17
CA ALA A 271 -14.39 15.35 -29.45
C ALA A 271 -15.43 16.10 -30.31
N GLY A 272 -16.52 16.54 -29.67
CA GLY A 272 -17.51 17.44 -30.27
C GLY A 272 -18.29 18.22 -29.20
N ASP A 273 -18.48 19.51 -29.46
CA ASP A 273 -18.66 20.60 -28.50
C ASP A 273 -20.06 21.25 -28.57
N ARG A 274 -20.48 21.89 -27.46
CA ARG A 274 -21.43 23.05 -27.28
C ARG A 274 -22.91 22.89 -26.85
N ALA A 275 -23.17 23.54 -25.69
CA ALA A 275 -24.22 24.56 -25.34
C ALA A 275 -25.71 24.15 -25.26
N ALA A 276 -26.60 24.70 -24.40
CA ALA A 276 -26.60 25.57 -23.22
C ALA A 276 -28.02 25.53 -22.53
N ASP A 277 -28.09 26.03 -21.29
CA ASP A 277 -29.25 26.55 -20.49
C ASP A 277 -30.28 25.65 -19.75
N ALA A 278 -30.18 25.59 -18.41
CA ALA A 278 -31.23 25.92 -17.38
C ALA A 278 -30.86 25.41 -15.95
N PRO A 279 -31.18 26.15 -14.86
CA PRO A 279 -30.76 25.84 -13.49
C PRO A 279 -31.59 24.74 -12.84
N PHE A 280 -30.97 23.60 -12.53
CA PHE A 280 -31.38 22.50 -11.61
C PHE A 280 -32.88 22.16 -11.42
N ALA A 281 -33.73 22.44 -12.39
CA ALA A 281 -35.13 22.04 -12.40
C ALA A 281 -35.42 21.40 -13.76
N GLN A 282 -35.62 20.08 -13.74
CA GLN A 282 -35.79 19.17 -14.88
C GLN A 282 -34.49 18.81 -15.61
N THR A 283 -33.80 17.77 -15.13
CA THR A 283 -32.83 17.08 -16.01
C THR A 283 -33.18 15.61 -16.11
N LEU A 284 -33.35 15.19 -17.36
CA LEU A 284 -33.56 13.81 -17.80
C LEU A 284 -32.45 12.90 -17.25
N PRO A 285 -32.75 11.64 -16.91
CA PRO A 285 -31.72 10.64 -16.61
C PRO A 285 -30.84 10.46 -17.86
N PHE A 286 -29.51 10.42 -17.68
CA PHE A 286 -28.43 10.28 -18.67
C PHE A 286 -28.85 10.44 -20.15
N ALA A 287 -28.25 11.41 -20.86
CA ALA A 287 -28.42 11.52 -22.30
C ALA A 287 -27.87 10.28 -23.04
N GLY A 288 -28.72 9.26 -23.26
CA GLY A 288 -28.45 8.07 -24.08
C GLY A 288 -28.71 6.72 -23.39
N GLU A 289 -29.06 5.72 -24.20
CA GLU A 289 -29.18 4.30 -23.81
C GLU A 289 -27.82 3.56 -23.77
N GLY A 290 -26.71 4.23 -24.16
CA GLY A 290 -25.39 3.62 -24.29
C GLY A 290 -24.48 3.77 -23.06
N SER A 291 -23.56 2.83 -22.89
CA SER A 291 -22.43 2.93 -21.95
C SER A 291 -21.47 4.03 -22.38
N GLY A 292 -21.21 5.00 -21.50
CA GLY A 292 -20.38 6.16 -21.81
C GLY A 292 -19.38 6.53 -20.72
N TYR A 293 -19.15 5.68 -19.72
CA TYR A 293 -18.31 6.02 -18.57
C TYR A 293 -16.92 6.51 -19.00
N GLU A 294 -16.28 5.77 -19.92
CA GLU A 294 -14.92 6.02 -20.39
C GLU A 294 -14.82 7.22 -21.35
N SER A 295 -15.95 7.70 -21.88
CA SER A 295 -15.98 8.88 -22.76
C SER A 295 -16.28 10.17 -22.01
N ARG A 296 -16.52 10.11 -20.69
CA ARG A 296 -16.81 11.31 -19.89
C ARG A 296 -15.55 12.15 -19.67
N PRO A 297 -15.62 13.49 -19.72
CA PRO A 297 -14.43 14.36 -19.60
C PRO A 297 -13.62 14.17 -18.32
N ASN A 298 -14.28 13.89 -17.19
CA ASN A 298 -13.61 13.64 -15.91
C ASN A 298 -13.13 12.20 -15.75
N TYR A 299 -13.30 11.33 -16.74
CA TYR A 299 -12.85 9.95 -16.65
C TYR A 299 -11.33 9.89 -16.58
N ASN A 300 -10.82 9.16 -15.59
CA ASN A 300 -9.41 8.85 -15.50
C ASN A 300 -9.14 7.49 -16.18
N PRO A 301 -8.40 7.45 -17.31
CA PRO A 301 -8.09 6.19 -18.01
C PRO A 301 -7.16 5.26 -17.22
N HIS A 302 -6.57 5.76 -16.13
CA HIS A 302 -5.75 4.96 -15.20
C HIS A 302 -6.58 4.38 -14.05
N GLU A 303 -7.90 4.23 -14.22
CA GLU A 303 -8.75 3.58 -13.23
C GLU A 303 -8.35 2.11 -13.00
N PHE A 304 -8.74 1.57 -11.84
CA PHE A 304 -8.68 0.13 -11.58
C PHE A 304 -10.10 -0.41 -11.38
N ARG A 305 -10.55 -1.27 -12.29
CA ARG A 305 -11.91 -1.82 -12.30
C ARG A 305 -11.94 -3.33 -12.02
N TRP A 306 -12.78 -3.79 -11.10
CA TRP A 306 -12.96 -5.22 -10.79
C TRP A 306 -14.30 -5.54 -10.12
N GLY A 307 -14.74 -6.79 -10.21
CA GLY A 307 -15.97 -7.30 -9.62
C GLY A 307 -16.55 -8.45 -10.45
N ASP A 308 -17.57 -9.13 -9.93
CA ASP A 308 -18.20 -10.28 -10.61
C ASP A 308 -19.18 -9.91 -11.74
N ALA A 309 -19.31 -8.61 -12.03
CA ALA A 309 -20.20 -8.03 -13.03
C ALA A 309 -21.69 -8.42 -12.87
N ALA A 310 -22.15 -8.84 -11.68
CA ALA A 310 -23.58 -9.04 -11.43
C ALA A 310 -24.37 -7.72 -11.49
N VAL A 311 -23.71 -6.62 -11.14
CA VAL A 311 -24.18 -5.25 -11.31
C VAL A 311 -23.02 -4.47 -11.90
N ARG A 312 -23.25 -3.74 -12.99
CA ARG A 312 -22.23 -2.91 -13.65
C ARG A 312 -22.52 -1.44 -13.49
N ILE A 313 -21.47 -0.68 -13.22
CA ILE A 313 -21.44 0.78 -13.31
C ILE A 313 -21.15 1.14 -14.77
N THR A 314 -22.19 1.56 -15.50
CA THR A 314 -22.09 1.76 -16.95
C THR A 314 -21.83 3.20 -17.36
N ASP A 315 -22.12 4.15 -16.48
CA ASP A 315 -21.98 5.57 -16.77
C ASP A 315 -21.94 6.43 -15.50
N PHE A 316 -21.39 7.64 -15.61
CA PHE A 316 -21.47 8.66 -14.58
C PHE A 316 -21.72 10.05 -15.17
N GLU A 317 -22.28 10.92 -14.35
CA GLU A 317 -22.47 12.32 -14.67
C GLU A 317 -22.05 13.18 -13.48
N LEU A 318 -21.08 14.06 -13.69
CA LEU A 318 -20.60 15.00 -12.68
C LEU A 318 -21.08 16.40 -13.03
N ARG A 319 -21.71 17.10 -12.09
CA ARG A 319 -22.24 18.46 -12.29
C ARG A 319 -21.93 19.35 -11.09
N SER A 320 -21.57 20.60 -11.37
CA SER A 320 -21.68 21.71 -10.43
C SER A 320 -22.95 22.53 -10.76
N ALA A 321 -23.24 23.57 -9.98
CA ALA A 321 -24.39 24.44 -10.20
C ALA A 321 -24.48 25.05 -11.62
N GLN A 322 -23.35 25.24 -12.31
CA GLN A 322 -23.27 25.90 -13.62
C GLN A 322 -22.56 25.08 -14.70
N THR A 323 -21.93 23.95 -14.37
CA THR A 323 -21.05 23.23 -15.30
C THR A 323 -21.31 21.73 -15.27
N LEU A 324 -21.48 21.17 -16.47
CA LEU A 324 -21.49 19.72 -16.71
C LEU A 324 -20.05 19.26 -16.94
N TYR A 325 -19.61 18.27 -16.17
CA TYR A 325 -18.23 17.75 -16.12
C TYR A 325 -17.17 18.83 -15.84
N PRO A 326 -17.26 19.53 -14.69
CA PRO A 326 -16.27 20.55 -14.34
C PRO A 326 -14.89 19.90 -14.14
N PRO A 327 -13.84 20.31 -14.88
CA PRO A 327 -12.48 19.84 -14.64
C PRO A 327 -11.88 20.48 -13.36
N ILE A 328 -12.41 21.64 -12.98
CA ILE A 328 -12.03 22.42 -11.82
C ILE A 328 -13.30 22.74 -11.03
N LEU A 329 -13.27 22.47 -9.73
CA LEU A 329 -14.28 22.83 -8.74
C LEU A 329 -13.70 23.89 -7.79
N GLU A 330 -14.54 24.83 -7.36
CA GLU A 330 -14.14 25.73 -6.28
C GLU A 330 -14.55 25.15 -4.94
N SER A 331 -13.73 25.38 -3.91
CA SER A 331 -14.06 25.00 -2.55
C SER A 331 -15.39 25.67 -2.12
N GLY A 332 -16.27 24.90 -1.49
CA GLY A 332 -17.60 25.35 -1.07
C GLY A 332 -18.70 25.22 -2.13
N GLN A 333 -18.40 24.83 -3.37
CA GLN A 333 -19.43 24.61 -4.41
C GLN A 333 -20.25 23.34 -4.18
N GLU A 334 -21.53 23.36 -4.54
CA GLU A 334 -22.38 22.16 -4.56
C GLU A 334 -22.08 21.29 -5.78
N VAL A 335 -21.86 20.01 -5.53
CA VAL A 335 -21.50 19.01 -6.53
C VAL A 335 -22.52 17.87 -6.50
N ARG A 336 -22.93 17.44 -7.69
CA ARG A 336 -23.81 16.30 -7.89
C ARG A 336 -23.13 15.29 -8.81
N LEU A 337 -22.98 14.07 -8.31
CA LEU A 337 -22.55 12.91 -9.05
C LEU A 337 -23.75 11.97 -9.24
N VAL A 338 -24.06 11.60 -10.47
CA VAL A 338 -25.03 10.56 -10.80
C VAL A 338 -24.27 9.36 -11.35
N VAL A 339 -24.59 8.16 -10.89
CA VAL A 339 -23.96 6.92 -11.37
C VAL A 339 -25.04 5.95 -11.82
N ARG A 340 -24.91 5.43 -13.04
CA ARG A 340 -25.84 4.43 -13.59
C ARG A 340 -25.37 3.02 -13.27
N LEU A 341 -26.27 2.25 -12.65
CA LEU A 341 -26.10 0.85 -12.35
C LEU A 341 -27.03 0.02 -13.23
N VAL A 342 -26.50 -1.03 -13.86
CA VAL A 342 -27.28 -2.02 -14.60
C VAL A 342 -27.12 -3.37 -13.90
N PHE A 343 -28.23 -3.99 -13.53
CA PHE A 343 -28.27 -5.29 -12.86
C PHE A 343 -28.32 -6.39 -13.92
N ASP A 344 -27.20 -7.05 -14.20
CA ASP A 344 -27.20 -8.21 -15.11
C ASP A 344 -27.74 -9.47 -14.43
N ARG A 345 -27.67 -9.54 -13.09
CA ARG A 345 -28.25 -10.59 -12.26
C ARG A 345 -29.06 -9.99 -11.12
N GLU A 346 -29.97 -10.79 -10.57
CA GLU A 346 -30.69 -10.41 -9.35
C GLU A 346 -29.70 -10.30 -8.18
N VAL A 347 -29.75 -9.16 -7.47
CA VAL A 347 -28.88 -8.88 -6.32
C VAL A 347 -29.72 -8.35 -5.17
N VAL A 348 -29.65 -9.02 -4.03
CA VAL A 348 -30.36 -8.64 -2.80
C VAL A 348 -29.47 -7.73 -1.95
N ARG A 349 -30.05 -6.68 -1.37
CA ARG A 349 -29.34 -5.67 -0.56
C ARG A 349 -28.05 -5.16 -1.21
N PRO A 350 -28.12 -4.58 -2.42
CA PRO A 350 -26.97 -3.95 -3.03
C PRO A 350 -26.48 -2.75 -2.20
N ILE A 351 -25.18 -2.53 -2.24
CA ILE A 351 -24.45 -1.49 -1.52
C ILE A 351 -23.64 -0.70 -2.54
N VAL A 352 -24.02 0.55 -2.79
CA VAL A 352 -23.19 1.51 -3.51
C VAL A 352 -22.28 2.24 -2.55
N GLY A 353 -21.00 2.36 -2.90
CA GLY A 353 -19.98 3.08 -2.18
C GLY A 353 -19.31 4.15 -3.04
N PHE A 354 -18.90 5.23 -2.38
CA PHE A 354 -18.16 6.33 -2.96
C PHE A 354 -16.93 6.60 -2.07
N THR A 355 -15.78 6.83 -2.68
CA THR A 355 -14.55 7.17 -1.94
C THR A 355 -13.79 8.24 -2.68
N LEU A 356 -13.43 9.29 -1.97
CA LEU A 356 -12.65 10.42 -2.47
C LEU A 356 -11.23 10.34 -1.89
N LYS A 357 -10.23 10.50 -2.75
CA LYS A 357 -8.81 10.43 -2.38
C LYS A 357 -7.99 11.56 -3.00
N THR A 358 -6.84 11.85 -2.40
CA THR A 358 -5.81 12.72 -3.00
C THR A 358 -4.93 11.96 -3.99
N THR A 359 -4.06 12.67 -4.73
CA THR A 359 -3.04 12.09 -5.63
C THR A 359 -2.02 11.17 -4.96
N GLU A 360 -1.86 11.32 -3.64
CA GLU A 360 -0.99 10.53 -2.77
C GLU A 360 -1.71 9.29 -2.18
N GLY A 361 -2.98 9.08 -2.55
CA GLY A 361 -3.79 7.95 -2.13
C GLY A 361 -4.47 8.11 -0.77
N VAL A 362 -4.35 9.27 -0.13
CA VAL A 362 -4.98 9.53 1.17
C VAL A 362 -6.49 9.61 1.00
N VAL A 363 -7.24 8.78 1.74
CA VAL A 363 -8.71 8.82 1.74
C VAL A 363 -9.18 10.06 2.49
N VAL A 364 -9.84 10.95 1.77
CA VAL A 364 -10.39 12.21 2.31
C VAL A 364 -11.80 11.99 2.83
N TYR A 365 -12.60 11.23 2.09
CA TYR A 365 -13.97 10.91 2.47
C TYR A 365 -14.39 9.57 1.88
N GLY A 366 -15.21 8.82 2.61
CA GLY A 366 -15.78 7.57 2.13
C GLY A 366 -17.15 7.37 2.73
N THR A 367 -18.12 6.98 1.91
CA THR A 367 -19.47 6.62 2.37
C THR A 367 -20.02 5.51 1.52
N ASN A 368 -21.04 4.83 2.03
CA ASN A 368 -21.81 3.88 1.26
C ASN A 368 -23.28 3.94 1.71
N THR A 369 -24.09 3.12 1.06
CA THR A 369 -25.52 2.99 1.35
C THR A 369 -25.83 2.19 2.61
N GLU A 370 -24.85 1.65 3.33
CA GLU A 370 -25.05 1.14 4.70
C GLU A 370 -25.01 2.28 5.72
N TYR A 371 -24.10 3.25 5.54
CA TYR A 371 -24.05 4.46 6.36
C TYR A 371 -25.14 5.47 5.98
N LYS A 372 -25.55 5.49 4.71
CA LYS A 372 -26.59 6.38 4.16
C LYS A 372 -27.65 5.56 3.38
N PRO A 373 -28.59 4.88 4.07
CA PRO A 373 -29.54 3.98 3.45
C PRO A 373 -30.41 4.62 2.37
N LEU A 374 -30.62 3.88 1.28
CA LEU A 374 -31.57 4.20 0.22
C LEU A 374 -32.67 3.13 0.22
N PRO A 375 -33.82 3.35 0.90
CA PRO A 375 -34.82 2.30 1.14
C PRO A 375 -35.31 1.57 -0.11
N ALA A 376 -35.45 2.27 -1.25
CA ALA A 376 -35.85 1.68 -2.53
C ALA A 376 -34.76 0.81 -3.17
N PHE A 377 -33.50 1.02 -2.82
CA PHE A 377 -32.35 0.26 -3.32
C PHE A 377 -32.02 -0.93 -2.42
N THR A 378 -32.29 -0.83 -1.11
CA THR A 378 -31.97 -1.88 -0.13
C THR A 378 -32.83 -3.13 -0.27
N ALA A 379 -33.99 -3.02 -0.94
CA ALA A 379 -34.88 -4.14 -1.21
C ALA A 379 -34.28 -5.17 -2.19
N GLY A 380 -33.37 -4.74 -3.07
CA GLY A 380 -32.76 -5.56 -4.12
C GLY A 380 -32.93 -4.95 -5.51
N GLY A 381 -32.19 -5.47 -6.48
CA GLY A 381 -32.32 -5.13 -7.90
C GLY A 381 -32.58 -6.38 -8.73
N ALA A 382 -33.59 -6.33 -9.61
CA ALA A 382 -33.94 -7.42 -10.51
C ALA A 382 -33.00 -7.45 -11.72
N ALA A 383 -32.75 -8.64 -12.27
CA ALA A 383 -32.00 -8.77 -13.52
C ALA A 383 -32.66 -7.98 -14.66
N GLY A 384 -31.86 -7.25 -15.43
CA GLY A 384 -32.28 -6.34 -16.49
C GLY A 384 -32.73 -4.95 -16.02
N SER A 385 -32.76 -4.68 -14.71
CA SER A 385 -33.13 -3.36 -14.20
C SER A 385 -31.96 -2.37 -14.22
N THR A 386 -32.30 -1.08 -14.36
CA THR A 386 -31.34 0.03 -14.33
C THR A 386 -31.71 0.99 -13.22
N VAL A 387 -30.73 1.46 -12.46
CA VAL A 387 -30.91 2.43 -11.38
C VAL A 387 -29.85 3.52 -11.48
N ASP A 388 -30.29 4.77 -11.41
CA ASP A 388 -29.41 5.93 -11.34
C ASP A 388 -29.30 6.39 -9.88
N VAL A 389 -28.10 6.30 -9.31
CA VAL A 389 -27.82 6.68 -7.92
C VAL A 389 -27.19 8.07 -7.88
N VAL A 390 -27.76 8.95 -7.06
CA VAL A 390 -27.33 10.33 -6.94
C VAL A 390 -26.58 10.53 -5.62
N ALA A 391 -25.34 10.98 -5.70
CA ALA A 391 -24.56 11.50 -4.58
C ALA A 391 -24.43 13.03 -4.73
N ALA A 392 -24.97 13.79 -3.78
CA ALA A 392 -24.82 15.24 -3.72
C ALA A 392 -24.02 15.62 -2.48
N PHE A 393 -23.08 16.56 -2.64
CA PHE A 393 -22.24 17.05 -1.55
C PHE A 393 -21.73 18.46 -1.84
N ARG A 394 -21.47 19.21 -0.76
CA ARG A 394 -20.72 20.47 -0.82
C ARG A 394 -19.23 20.14 -0.86
N CYS A 395 -18.51 20.71 -1.82
CA CYS A 395 -17.09 20.48 -2.06
C CYS A 395 -16.22 21.30 -1.11
N ASP A 396 -16.27 21.03 0.19
CA ASP A 396 -15.42 21.68 1.19
C ASP A 396 -14.05 20.99 1.25
N LEU A 397 -13.32 20.98 0.13
CA LEU A 397 -12.00 20.35 -0.02
C LEU A 397 -10.91 21.42 -0.18
N ALA A 398 -9.69 21.10 0.26
CA ALA A 398 -8.55 22.00 0.09
C ALA A 398 -8.08 22.01 -1.37
N ASP A 399 -7.28 23.00 -1.74
CA ASP A 399 -6.67 23.08 -3.09
C ASP A 399 -5.86 21.82 -3.41
N GLY A 400 -6.14 21.19 -4.57
CA GLY A 400 -5.44 19.97 -4.97
C GLY A 400 -6.16 19.15 -6.03
N ASP A 401 -5.53 18.03 -6.40
CA ASP A 401 -6.05 17.05 -7.34
C ASP A 401 -6.70 15.87 -6.59
N TYR A 402 -7.91 15.51 -6.98
CA TYR A 402 -8.70 14.48 -6.30
C TYR A 402 -9.20 13.42 -7.27
N PHE A 403 -9.29 12.20 -6.75
CA PHE A 403 -9.85 11.05 -7.43
C PHE A 403 -11.07 10.53 -6.69
N LEU A 404 -12.13 10.25 -7.44
CA LEU A 404 -13.36 9.64 -6.93
C LEU A 404 -13.49 8.21 -7.47
N SER A 405 -13.59 7.28 -6.52
CA SER A 405 -13.85 5.87 -6.73
C SER A 405 -15.33 5.58 -6.49
N VAL A 406 -15.94 4.76 -7.34
CA VAL A 406 -17.32 4.30 -7.20
C VAL A 406 -17.33 2.78 -7.17
N GLY A 407 -18.18 2.19 -6.35
CA GLY A 407 -18.34 0.73 -6.36
C GLY A 407 -19.73 0.28 -5.98
N VAL A 408 -20.11 -0.89 -6.46
CA VAL A 408 -21.30 -1.63 -6.05
C VAL A 408 -20.90 -3.02 -5.56
N ALA A 409 -21.47 -3.42 -4.44
CA ALA A 409 -21.29 -4.72 -3.80
C ALA A 409 -22.64 -5.21 -3.26
N SER A 410 -22.71 -6.42 -2.73
CA SER A 410 -23.81 -6.87 -1.88
C SER A 410 -23.25 -7.54 -0.64
N ARG A 411 -24.08 -7.65 0.40
CA ARG A 411 -23.73 -8.37 1.62
C ARG A 411 -24.43 -9.72 1.61
N GLY A 412 -23.63 -10.79 1.53
CA GLY A 412 -24.07 -12.16 1.78
C GLY A 412 -24.23 -12.45 3.27
N GLU A 413 -24.41 -13.72 3.64
CA GLU A 413 -24.59 -14.12 5.05
C GLU A 413 -23.33 -13.88 5.90
N GLU A 414 -22.13 -14.07 5.33
CA GLU A 414 -20.85 -13.89 6.03
C GLU A 414 -19.85 -12.94 5.32
N ASP A 415 -20.02 -12.67 4.02
CA ASP A 415 -19.05 -11.92 3.21
C ASP A 415 -19.70 -10.79 2.38
N VAL A 416 -18.90 -9.75 2.07
CA VAL A 416 -19.27 -8.70 1.11
C VAL A 416 -18.79 -9.09 -0.28
N VAL A 417 -19.72 -9.27 -1.22
CA VAL A 417 -19.45 -9.66 -2.60
C VAL A 417 -19.36 -8.41 -3.48
N PRO A 418 -18.20 -8.06 -4.04
CA PRO A 418 -18.04 -6.91 -4.93
C PRO A 418 -18.53 -7.23 -6.35
N HIS A 419 -19.39 -6.38 -6.90
CA HIS A 419 -19.99 -6.59 -8.21
C HIS A 419 -19.32 -5.76 -9.31
N ASP A 420 -19.05 -4.48 -9.03
CA ASP A 420 -18.26 -3.63 -9.92
C ASP A 420 -17.69 -2.47 -9.11
N ARG A 421 -16.38 -2.36 -9.04
CA ARG A 421 -15.65 -1.31 -8.34
C ARG A 421 -14.71 -0.64 -9.31
N ARG A 422 -14.84 0.68 -9.45
CA ARG A 422 -14.06 1.55 -10.31
C ARG A 422 -13.24 2.50 -9.43
N TYR A 423 -11.98 2.15 -9.19
CA TYR A 423 -11.07 2.92 -8.35
C TYR A 423 -10.41 4.05 -9.13
N ASP A 424 -10.36 5.21 -8.48
CA ASP A 424 -9.75 6.44 -8.97
C ASP A 424 -10.24 6.84 -10.36
N SER A 425 -11.50 6.50 -10.65
CA SER A 425 -12.10 6.52 -11.99
C SER A 425 -12.56 7.90 -12.48
N ILE A 426 -12.73 8.85 -11.57
CA ILE A 426 -13.18 10.21 -11.87
C ILE A 426 -12.17 11.18 -11.26
N HIS A 427 -11.63 12.09 -12.05
CA HIS A 427 -10.65 13.10 -11.61
C HIS A 427 -11.23 14.51 -11.72
N PHE A 428 -10.91 15.34 -10.74
CA PHE A 428 -11.15 16.78 -10.77
C PHE A 428 -10.14 17.51 -9.89
N LYS A 429 -9.92 18.79 -10.18
CA LYS A 429 -9.09 19.68 -9.37
C LYS A 429 -9.96 20.59 -8.51
N VAL A 430 -9.52 20.89 -7.29
CA VAL A 430 -10.14 21.88 -6.39
C VAL A 430 -9.23 23.09 -6.24
N ILE A 431 -9.82 24.30 -6.22
CA ILE A 431 -9.13 25.58 -6.01
C ILE A 431 -9.92 26.50 -5.05
N ASN A 432 -9.27 27.61 -4.64
CA ASN A 432 -9.87 28.70 -3.86
C ASN A 432 -10.35 28.30 -2.46
N ALA A 433 -9.70 27.33 -1.82
CA ALA A 433 -9.93 27.04 -0.41
C ALA A 433 -9.41 28.18 0.49
N ASP A 434 -10.22 28.61 1.45
CA ASP A 434 -9.84 29.60 2.47
C ASP A 434 -9.21 28.97 3.73
N PHE A 435 -8.89 27.68 3.66
CA PHE A 435 -8.30 26.89 4.74
C PHE A 435 -7.12 26.03 4.24
N PHE A 436 -6.32 25.55 5.19
CA PHE A 436 -5.30 24.53 4.94
C PHE A 436 -5.74 23.19 5.54
N GLY A 437 -5.39 22.08 4.89
CA GLY A 437 -5.76 20.73 5.36
C GLY A 437 -6.33 19.87 4.23
N MET A 438 -7.28 18.97 4.55
CA MET A 438 -7.94 18.10 3.58
C MET A 438 -9.42 18.43 3.38
N GLY A 439 -10.09 18.98 4.41
CA GLY A 439 -11.50 19.31 4.35
C GLY A 439 -11.84 20.52 5.23
N GLY A 440 -12.82 21.30 4.76
CA GLY A 440 -13.35 22.47 5.44
C GLY A 440 -14.30 22.06 6.56
N LEU A 441 -14.14 22.69 7.73
CA LEU A 441 -14.99 22.46 8.90
C LEU A 441 -15.91 23.65 9.20
N ASP A 442 -15.93 24.67 8.32
CA ASP A 442 -16.65 25.93 8.52
C ASP A 442 -16.34 26.59 9.90
N MET A 443 -15.07 26.56 10.33
CA MET A 443 -14.65 27.10 11.63
C MET A 443 -14.80 28.62 11.70
N ARG A 444 -15.44 29.11 12.76
CA ARG A 444 -15.63 30.55 13.01
C ARG A 444 -14.71 31.02 14.13
N LEU A 445 -13.99 32.12 13.89
CA LEU A 445 -13.13 32.77 14.88
C LEU A 445 -13.82 34.03 15.39
N GLU A 446 -14.06 34.10 16.70
CA GLU A 446 -14.65 35.26 17.37
C GLU A 446 -13.75 35.68 18.54
N ILE A 447 -13.53 36.98 18.71
CA ILE A 447 -12.90 37.53 19.91
C ILE A 447 -13.99 37.69 20.97
N ALA A 448 -14.05 36.78 21.94
CA ALA A 448 -15.05 36.81 23.01
C ALA A 448 -14.91 38.03 23.95
N SER A 449 -13.71 38.57 24.12
CA SER A 449 -13.45 39.85 24.79
C SER A 449 -12.04 40.34 24.49
N SER A 450 -11.87 41.63 24.18
CA SER A 450 -10.54 42.26 24.11
C SER A 450 -10.31 43.18 25.31
N ARG A 451 -9.19 43.03 26.02
CA ARG A 451 -8.84 43.91 27.17
C ARG A 451 -8.07 45.17 26.76
N GLN A 452 -7.73 45.33 25.48
CA GLN A 452 -7.17 46.56 24.89
C GLN A 452 -7.62 46.65 23.43
N ALA A 453 -7.86 47.86 22.92
CA ALA A 453 -8.17 48.05 21.51
C ALA A 453 -6.95 47.63 20.66
N PHE A 454 -7.16 46.74 19.69
CA PHE A 454 -6.19 46.42 18.65
C PHE A 454 -6.15 47.54 17.60
#